data_AF-K4R824-F1
#
_entry.id   AF-K4R824-F1
#
_cell.length_a   1.000
_cell.length_b   1.000
_cell.length_c   1.000
_cell.angle_alpha   90.00
_cell.angle_beta   90.00
_cell.angle_gamma   90.00
#
_symmetry.space_group_name_H-M   'P 1'
#
loop_
_entity.id
_entity.type
_entity.pdbx_description
1 polymer ?
#
loop_
_entity_poly.entity_id
_entity_poly.type
_entity_poly.pdbx_seq_one_letter_code
_entity_poly.pdbx_strand_id
1 'polypeptide(L)'
;MTTNIGIHRGRRRHGGIRKTVFPVRPVAPVRPHILPPAATIDTRLVHRTHRADVLPTGITKLDERHYTVSTQWPADHRRFTDAEGNFLPSLVIESIRQAVILVAHDGLGVPLGHQFLVSTAHHRVDPARLLAPDAPARLDLDVSVHGLKHRRGVPSSLEARVVLRVDGEIIGTGGGECSVMTSEVYRRLRRGRTDTAWPAALTAPLPSPVPPHSVGRTHACDVTLAPGDVPGQWLLRADVSNSLMFDHPNDHMPAMVLLDAAQQAAHVVFGARRFRPSSCVVSCSRYVEFDSPCTVRTDLKDEVGGGYVLSVTGHQGGEQVFEVLFRGSGATA
;
A
#
# COMPACT_ATOMS: atom_id res chain seq x y z
N MET A 1 16.31 -38.28 38.00
CA MET A 1 15.21 -37.41 38.47
C MET A 1 15.70 -35.97 38.45
N THR A 2 15.21 -35.16 37.50
CA THR A 2 14.98 -33.69 37.56
C THR A 2 14.75 -33.18 36.12
N THR A 3 13.50 -33.23 35.66
CA THR A 3 12.57 -32.09 35.48
C THR A 3 12.90 -31.15 34.31
N ASN A 4 12.27 -31.46 33.18
CA ASN A 4 11.95 -30.57 32.06
C ASN A 4 11.08 -29.39 32.53
N ILE A 5 11.42 -28.17 32.10
CA ILE A 5 10.49 -27.03 32.08
C ILE A 5 10.35 -26.58 30.62
N GLY A 6 9.25 -26.99 30.01
CA GLY A 6 8.83 -26.55 28.69
C GLY A 6 8.23 -25.13 28.76
N ILE A 7 8.71 -24.24 27.90
CA ILE A 7 8.09 -22.95 27.66
C ILE A 7 7.12 -23.11 26.48
N HIS A 8 5.86 -23.37 26.81
CA HIS A 8 4.74 -23.25 25.88
C HIS A 8 4.58 -21.78 25.45
N ARG A 9 4.95 -21.45 24.20
CA ARG A 9 4.47 -20.22 23.55
C ARG A 9 3.11 -20.51 22.90
N GLY A 10 2.06 -20.03 23.56
CA GLY A 10 0.68 -20.17 23.13
C GLY A 10 0.43 -19.57 21.75
N ARG A 11 -0.18 -20.37 20.87
CA ARG A 11 -0.84 -19.95 19.64
C ARG A 11 -1.93 -18.93 19.99
N ARG A 12 -1.73 -17.65 19.64
CA ARG A 12 -2.83 -16.69 19.59
C ARG A 12 -3.69 -17.02 18.36
N ARG A 13 -4.90 -17.54 18.61
CA ARG A 13 -5.96 -17.66 17.61
C ARG A 13 -6.24 -16.26 17.04
N HIS A 14 -6.15 -16.09 15.72
CA HIS A 14 -6.62 -14.90 15.04
C HIS A 14 -8.14 -14.81 15.20
N GLY A 15 -8.58 -13.87 16.05
CA GLY A 15 -9.98 -13.49 16.15
C GLY A 15 -10.40 -12.82 14.85
N GLY A 16 -11.56 -13.22 14.32
CA GLY A 16 -12.12 -12.69 13.09
C GLY A 16 -12.17 -11.16 13.09
N ILE A 17 -11.87 -10.58 11.92
CA ILE A 17 -11.93 -9.16 11.64
C ILE A 17 -13.37 -8.69 11.93
N ARG A 18 -13.58 -8.05 13.08
CA ARG A 18 -14.83 -7.35 13.38
C ARG A 18 -14.94 -6.16 12.43
N LYS A 19 -16.11 -6.01 11.81
CA LYS A 19 -16.54 -4.80 11.10
C LYS A 19 -16.56 -3.62 12.09
N THR A 20 -15.43 -2.94 12.28
CA THR A 20 -15.38 -1.75 13.13
C THR A 20 -15.65 -0.53 12.25
N VAL A 21 -16.91 -0.10 12.20
CA VAL A 21 -17.29 1.21 11.67
C VAL A 21 -16.94 2.21 12.76
N PHE A 22 -15.91 3.03 12.54
CA PHE A 22 -15.58 4.12 13.46
C PHE A 22 -16.40 5.36 13.10
N PRO A 23 -17.02 6.05 14.08
CA PRO A 23 -17.70 7.30 13.82
C PRO A 23 -16.69 8.36 13.34
N VAL A 24 -16.93 8.90 12.15
CA VAL A 24 -16.23 10.08 11.62
C VAL A 24 -16.62 11.27 12.49
N ARG A 25 -15.66 11.88 13.19
CA ARG A 25 -15.90 13.18 13.84
C ARG A 25 -15.80 14.28 12.77
N PRO A 26 -16.76 15.22 12.71
CA PRO A 26 -16.62 16.39 11.86
C PRO A 26 -15.40 17.19 12.32
N VAL A 27 -14.39 17.31 11.47
CA VAL A 27 -13.37 18.35 11.59
C VAL A 27 -13.93 19.59 10.90
N ALA A 28 -13.85 20.75 11.56
CA ALA A 28 -14.38 22.00 11.02
C ALA A 28 -13.72 22.32 9.66
N PRO A 29 -14.46 22.92 8.70
CA PRO A 29 -13.89 23.29 7.41
C PRO A 29 -12.74 24.28 7.62
N VAL A 30 -11.54 23.90 7.17
CA VAL A 30 -10.40 24.81 7.07
C VAL A 30 -10.68 25.76 5.91
N ARG A 31 -10.53 27.07 6.14
CA ARG A 31 -10.72 28.09 5.08
C ARG A 31 -9.74 27.83 3.94
N PRO A 32 -10.13 28.07 2.67
CA PRO A 32 -9.21 27.94 1.55
C PRO A 32 -8.05 28.93 1.73
N HIS A 33 -6.87 28.40 2.03
CA HIS A 33 -5.64 29.15 1.87
C HIS A 33 -5.26 29.10 0.39
N ILE A 34 -5.12 30.28 -0.22
CA ILE A 34 -4.46 30.42 -1.50
C ILE A 34 -3.02 29.94 -1.29
N LEU A 35 -2.75 28.70 -1.70
CA LEU A 35 -1.44 28.09 -1.53
C LEU A 35 -0.41 28.86 -2.37
N PRO A 36 0.73 29.26 -1.78
CA PRO A 36 1.87 29.73 -2.56
C PRO A 36 2.32 28.62 -3.56
N PRO A 37 3.10 28.96 -4.61
CA PRO A 37 3.64 27.96 -5.54
C PRO A 37 4.27 26.81 -4.75
N ALA A 38 3.93 25.57 -5.12
CA ALA A 38 4.30 24.36 -4.38
C ALA A 38 5.77 24.41 -3.94
N ALA A 39 6.00 24.61 -2.63
CA ALA A 39 7.30 24.35 -2.06
C ALA A 39 7.61 22.88 -2.36
N THR A 40 8.74 22.65 -3.01
CA THR A 40 9.06 21.33 -3.52
C THR A 40 9.28 20.38 -2.34
N ILE A 41 8.33 19.48 -2.05
CA ILE A 41 8.53 18.43 -1.05
C ILE A 41 9.79 17.65 -1.42
N ASP A 42 10.69 17.50 -0.46
CA ASP A 42 11.89 16.70 -0.62
C ASP A 42 11.49 15.24 -0.83
N THR A 43 11.91 14.69 -1.97
CA THR A 43 11.66 13.29 -2.37
C THR A 43 12.01 12.27 -1.27
N ARG A 44 13.02 12.57 -0.44
CA ARG A 44 13.46 11.71 0.67
C ARG A 44 12.41 11.61 1.78
N LEU A 45 11.56 12.62 1.96
CA LEU A 45 10.51 12.65 2.98
C LEU A 45 9.29 11.80 2.61
N VAL A 46 9.22 11.29 1.38
CA VAL A 46 8.12 10.42 0.89
C VAL A 46 8.62 9.09 0.33
N HIS A 47 9.93 8.82 0.51
CA HIS A 47 10.63 7.63 0.03
C HIS A 47 10.47 7.42 -1.48
N ARG A 48 10.78 8.49 -2.22
CA ARG A 48 10.87 8.48 -3.68
C ARG A 48 12.25 8.94 -4.12
N THR A 49 12.76 8.40 -5.23
CA THR A 49 13.95 8.94 -5.89
C THR A 49 13.58 9.89 -7.03
N HIS A 50 12.48 9.60 -7.72
CA HIS A 50 11.98 10.42 -8.82
C HIS A 50 10.93 11.42 -8.37
N ARG A 51 11.12 12.69 -8.76
CA ARG A 51 10.23 13.80 -8.42
C ARG A 51 8.83 13.67 -9.06
N ALA A 52 8.73 13.03 -10.22
CA ALA A 52 7.46 12.78 -10.90
C ALA A 52 6.52 11.87 -10.09
N ASP A 53 7.08 11.07 -9.17
CA ASP A 53 6.32 10.13 -8.35
C ASP A 53 5.97 10.71 -6.97
N VAL A 54 6.26 11.99 -6.71
CA VAL A 54 5.90 12.69 -5.46
C VAL A 54 4.52 13.31 -5.60
N LEU A 55 3.56 12.79 -4.83
CA LEU A 55 2.18 13.28 -4.82
C LEU A 55 1.97 14.46 -3.87
N PRO A 56 2.56 14.49 -2.65
CA PRO A 56 2.44 15.64 -1.76
C PRO A 56 3.06 16.92 -2.33
N THR A 57 2.35 18.03 -2.18
CA THR A 57 2.77 19.37 -2.60
C THR A 57 2.92 20.33 -1.41
N GLY A 58 2.44 19.94 -0.22
CA GLY A 58 2.56 20.73 1.00
C GLY A 58 2.11 19.95 2.23
N ILE A 59 2.51 20.42 3.41
CA ILE A 59 2.08 19.90 4.71
C ILE A 59 1.82 21.08 5.65
N THR A 60 0.72 21.00 6.40
CA THR A 60 0.36 21.96 7.46
C THR A 60 0.13 21.18 8.74
N LYS A 61 0.86 21.52 9.81
CA LYS A 61 0.59 21.01 11.16
C LYS A 61 -0.56 21.80 11.77
N LEU A 62 -1.64 21.12 12.16
CA LEU A 62 -2.79 21.73 12.84
C LEU A 62 -2.60 21.67 14.36
N ASP A 63 -2.14 20.52 14.86
CA ASP A 63 -1.72 20.30 16.23
C ASP A 63 -0.70 19.14 16.32
N GLU A 64 -0.38 18.66 17.52
CA GLU A 64 0.59 17.58 17.73
C GLU A 64 0.24 16.24 17.06
N ARG A 65 -1.03 16.01 16.72
CA ARG A 65 -1.53 14.74 16.16
C ARG A 65 -2.33 14.90 14.87
N HIS A 66 -2.57 16.13 14.40
CA HIS A 66 -3.37 16.40 13.21
C HIS A 66 -2.61 17.25 12.20
N TYR A 67 -2.66 16.82 10.94
CA TYR A 67 -1.96 17.42 9.83
C TYR A 67 -2.87 17.45 8.60
N THR A 68 -2.69 18.44 7.73
CA THR A 68 -3.25 18.43 6.38
C THR A 68 -2.11 18.33 5.38
N VAL A 69 -2.16 17.34 4.50
CA VAL A 69 -1.20 17.16 3.39
C VAL A 69 -1.92 17.45 2.09
N SER A 70 -1.50 18.52 1.40
CA SER A 70 -2.00 18.80 0.05
C SER A 70 -1.28 17.92 -0.96
N THR A 71 -2.00 17.42 -1.95
CA THR A 71 -1.49 16.51 -2.98
C THR A 71 -1.93 16.93 -4.36
N GLN A 72 -1.16 16.50 -5.37
CA GLN A 72 -1.53 16.61 -6.77
C GLN A 72 -1.43 15.24 -7.43
N TRP A 73 -2.53 14.80 -8.02
CA TRP A 73 -2.55 13.56 -8.81
C TRP A 73 -2.07 13.86 -10.23
N PRO A 74 -1.18 13.02 -10.79
CA PRO A 74 -0.73 13.17 -12.16
C PRO A 74 -1.89 12.85 -13.12
N ALA A 75 -2.08 13.65 -14.18
CA ALA A 75 -3.18 13.44 -15.14
C ALA A 75 -3.05 12.10 -15.90
N ASP A 76 -1.82 11.66 -16.14
CA ASP A 76 -1.52 10.33 -16.66
C ASP A 76 -0.31 9.77 -15.90
N HIS A 77 -0.43 8.53 -15.42
CA HIS A 77 0.64 7.84 -14.74
C HIS A 77 0.51 6.33 -14.92
N ARG A 78 1.45 5.73 -15.66
CA ARG A 78 1.48 4.32 -16.08
C ARG A 78 1.12 3.27 -15.02
N ARG A 79 1.40 3.53 -13.74
CA ARG A 79 1.04 2.62 -12.62
C ARG A 79 -0.37 2.83 -12.06
N PHE A 80 -0.89 4.04 -12.18
CA PHE A 80 -2.03 4.56 -11.43
C PHE A 80 -3.19 5.01 -12.31
N THR A 81 -3.05 4.97 -13.64
CA THR A 81 -4.13 5.16 -14.61
C THR A 81 -4.39 3.90 -15.42
N ASP A 82 -5.66 3.65 -15.78
CA ASP A 82 -6.04 2.63 -16.76
C ASP A 82 -5.92 3.15 -18.20
N ALA A 83 -6.21 2.29 -19.19
CA ALA A 83 -6.11 2.65 -20.61
C ALA A 83 -7.12 3.74 -21.02
N GLU A 84 -8.20 3.90 -20.25
CA GLU A 84 -9.20 4.96 -20.42
C GLU A 84 -8.83 6.24 -19.63
N GLY A 85 -7.67 6.28 -18.98
CA GLY A 85 -7.18 7.41 -18.20
C GLY A 85 -7.80 7.55 -16.80
N ASN A 86 -8.62 6.60 -16.34
CA ASN A 86 -9.20 6.64 -15.00
C ASN A 86 -8.15 6.29 -13.95
N PHE A 87 -8.25 6.89 -12.77
CA PHE A 87 -7.39 6.53 -11.67
C PHE A 87 -7.72 5.14 -11.11
N LEU A 88 -6.68 4.38 -10.87
CA LEU A 88 -6.75 3.11 -10.18
C LEU A 88 -6.82 3.34 -8.67
N PRO A 89 -7.56 2.52 -7.91
CA PRO A 89 -7.60 2.60 -6.44
C PRO A 89 -6.21 2.51 -5.75
N SER A 90 -5.19 2.01 -6.45
CA SER A 90 -3.81 2.01 -5.95
C SER A 90 -3.24 3.42 -5.77
N LEU A 91 -3.72 4.43 -6.51
CA LEU A 91 -3.32 5.82 -6.33
C LEU A 91 -3.78 6.38 -4.98
N VAL A 92 -4.98 5.97 -4.53
CA VAL A 92 -5.54 6.38 -3.24
C VAL A 92 -4.65 5.90 -2.10
N ILE A 93 -4.27 4.62 -2.11
CA ILE A 93 -3.40 4.09 -1.07
C ILE A 93 -1.98 4.64 -1.15
N GLU A 94 -1.48 4.93 -2.35
CA GLU A 94 -0.18 5.55 -2.53
C GLU A 94 -0.16 6.99 -1.98
N SER A 95 -1.24 7.75 -2.20
CA SER A 95 -1.42 9.09 -1.63
C SER A 95 -1.41 9.05 -0.10
N ILE A 96 -2.16 8.10 0.48
CA ILE A 96 -2.17 7.86 1.93
C ILE A 96 -0.76 7.48 2.41
N ARG A 97 -0.08 6.56 1.72
CA ARG A 97 1.27 6.10 2.09
C ARG A 97 2.26 7.26 2.11
N GLN A 98 2.31 8.08 1.06
CA GLN A 98 3.21 9.22 1.00
C GLN A 98 2.87 10.29 2.04
N ALA A 99 1.59 10.61 2.25
CA ALA A 99 1.17 11.57 3.27
C ALA A 99 1.57 11.11 4.69
N VAL A 100 1.39 9.84 5.02
CA VAL A 100 1.74 9.29 6.33
C VAL A 100 3.26 9.28 6.56
N ILE A 101 4.06 8.93 5.54
CA ILE A 101 5.53 8.97 5.64
C ILE A 101 6.04 10.42 5.76
N LEU A 102 5.44 11.36 5.01
CA LEU A 102 5.74 12.79 5.13
C LEU A 102 5.46 13.30 6.54
N VAL A 103 4.27 13.02 7.08
CA VAL A 103 3.91 13.38 8.46
C VAL A 103 4.86 12.74 9.47
N ALA A 104 5.27 11.48 9.25
CA ALA A 104 6.19 10.82 10.16
C ALA A 104 7.58 11.49 10.22
N HIS A 105 8.14 11.86 9.07
CA HIS A 105 9.44 12.52 9.02
C HIS A 105 9.36 13.99 9.44
N ASP A 106 8.49 14.77 8.81
CA ASP A 106 8.42 16.23 8.98
C ASP A 106 7.67 16.62 10.26
N GLY A 107 6.49 16.03 10.49
CA GLY A 107 5.64 16.36 11.62
C GLY A 107 6.05 15.71 12.95
N LEU A 108 6.47 14.45 12.90
CA LEU A 108 6.79 13.64 14.09
C LEU A 108 8.30 13.47 14.35
N GLY A 109 9.15 13.96 13.45
CA GLY A 109 10.61 13.93 13.63
C GLY A 109 11.23 12.54 13.53
N VAL A 110 10.62 11.60 12.80
CA VAL A 110 11.28 10.32 12.48
C VAL A 110 12.53 10.63 11.63
N PRO A 111 13.74 10.20 12.01
CA PRO A 111 14.92 10.46 11.21
C PRO A 111 14.90 9.71 9.87
N LEU A 112 15.48 10.31 8.84
CA LEU A 112 15.74 9.61 7.57
C LEU A 112 16.59 8.35 7.81
N GLY A 113 16.39 7.33 6.97
CA GLY A 113 17.04 6.02 7.09
C GLY A 113 16.40 5.06 8.10
N HIS A 114 15.42 5.52 8.89
CA HIS A 114 14.58 4.62 9.67
C HIS A 114 13.60 3.86 8.76
N GLN A 115 13.39 2.59 9.10
CA GLN A 115 12.62 1.64 8.31
C GLN A 115 11.16 1.61 8.79
N PHE A 116 10.23 1.73 7.86
CA PHE A 116 8.80 1.67 8.12
C PHE A 116 8.27 0.28 7.78
N LEU A 117 7.76 -0.39 8.80
CA LEU A 117 7.19 -1.72 8.71
C LEU A 117 5.69 -1.61 8.77
N VAL A 118 5.05 -1.70 7.61
CA VAL A 118 3.60 -1.65 7.47
C VAL A 118 3.02 -3.01 7.85
N SER A 119 2.19 -3.05 8.89
CA SER A 119 1.41 -4.25 9.22
C SER A 119 0.11 -4.28 8.44
N THR A 120 -0.57 -3.14 8.35
CA THR A 120 -1.81 -2.98 7.60
C THR A 120 -1.89 -1.62 6.93
N ALA A 121 -2.53 -1.56 5.77
CA ALA A 121 -2.92 -0.33 5.10
C ALA A 121 -4.30 -0.53 4.47
N HIS A 122 -5.13 0.49 4.44
CA HIS A 122 -6.48 0.36 3.89
C HIS A 122 -6.98 1.68 3.31
N HIS A 123 -7.95 1.57 2.41
CA HIS A 123 -8.77 2.70 1.99
C HIS A 123 -10.21 2.27 1.70
N ARG A 124 -11.09 3.26 1.71
CA ARG A 124 -12.44 3.22 1.16
C ARG A 124 -12.65 4.47 0.34
N VAL A 125 -13.11 4.30 -0.89
CA VAL A 125 -13.37 5.38 -1.84
C VAL A 125 -14.57 4.98 -2.71
N ASP A 126 -15.37 5.94 -3.13
CA ASP A 126 -16.34 5.70 -4.19
C ASP A 126 -15.59 5.60 -5.53
N PRO A 127 -15.61 4.45 -6.23
CA PRO A 127 -14.92 4.30 -7.50
C PRO A 127 -15.36 5.31 -8.57
N ALA A 128 -16.59 5.87 -8.47
CA ALA A 128 -17.05 6.90 -9.39
C ALA A 128 -16.21 8.19 -9.29
N ARG A 129 -15.61 8.47 -8.13
CA ARG A 129 -14.73 9.64 -7.90
C ARG A 129 -13.35 9.51 -8.54
N LEU A 130 -13.04 8.35 -9.12
CA LEU A 130 -11.74 8.07 -9.75
C LEU A 130 -11.80 8.15 -11.29
N LEU A 131 -12.93 8.54 -11.87
CA LEU A 131 -13.13 8.59 -13.32
C LEU A 131 -12.58 9.87 -13.92
N ALA A 132 -11.75 9.77 -14.96
CA ALA A 132 -10.90 10.86 -15.46
C ALA A 132 -11.58 12.23 -15.69
N PRO A 133 -12.82 12.32 -16.22
CA PRO A 133 -13.50 13.61 -16.41
C PRO A 133 -13.92 14.28 -15.09
N ASP A 134 -14.20 13.48 -14.06
CA ASP A 134 -14.71 13.91 -12.76
C ASP A 134 -13.68 13.74 -11.63
N ALA A 135 -12.48 13.27 -11.97
CA ALA A 135 -11.46 12.93 -10.99
C ALA A 135 -10.71 14.17 -10.54
N PRO A 136 -10.50 14.33 -9.22
CA PRO A 136 -9.78 15.48 -8.70
C PRO A 136 -8.30 15.43 -9.10
N ALA A 137 -7.79 16.54 -9.62
CA ALA A 137 -6.34 16.71 -9.82
C ALA A 137 -5.63 17.11 -8.51
N ARG A 138 -6.35 17.67 -7.54
CA ARG A 138 -5.81 18.16 -6.26
C ARG A 138 -6.67 17.69 -5.11
N LEU A 139 -6.03 17.19 -4.07
CA LEU A 139 -6.71 16.68 -2.89
C LEU A 139 -5.97 17.11 -1.63
N ASP A 140 -6.74 17.35 -0.57
CA ASP A 140 -6.21 17.48 0.77
C ASP A 140 -6.44 16.19 1.56
N LEU A 141 -5.38 15.72 2.23
CA LEU A 141 -5.38 14.54 3.07
C LEU A 141 -5.28 15.00 4.53
N ASP A 142 -6.39 14.91 5.25
CA ASP A 142 -6.42 15.18 6.69
C ASP A 142 -5.93 13.94 7.44
N VAL A 143 -4.74 14.00 8.00
CA VAL A 143 -4.06 12.92 8.71
C VAL A 143 -4.21 13.11 10.21
N SER A 144 -4.69 12.07 10.89
CA SER A 144 -4.73 11.99 12.36
C SER A 144 -3.88 10.82 12.87
N VAL A 145 -3.03 11.08 13.87
CA VAL A 145 -2.04 10.14 14.39
C VAL A 145 -2.47 9.62 15.77
N HIS A 146 -2.68 8.31 15.82
CA HIS A 146 -3.14 7.56 17.00
C HIS A 146 -2.07 6.56 17.45
N GLY A 147 -2.19 6.08 18.69
CA GLY A 147 -1.34 5.00 19.20
C GLY A 147 0.17 5.28 19.14
N LEU A 148 0.58 6.56 19.04
CA LEU A 148 1.98 6.96 18.88
C LEU A 148 2.81 6.51 20.08
N LYS A 149 3.77 5.62 19.84
CA LYS A 149 4.75 5.19 20.84
C LYS A 149 6.12 5.72 20.49
N HIS A 150 6.92 5.94 21.52
CA HIS A 150 8.31 6.34 21.37
C HIS A 150 9.23 5.29 21.99
N ARG A 151 10.43 5.16 21.42
CA ARG A 151 11.53 4.41 21.98
C ARG A 151 12.77 5.28 21.94
N ARG A 152 13.32 5.61 23.12
CA ARG A 152 14.49 6.50 23.27
C ARG A 152 14.27 7.86 22.57
N GLY A 153 13.09 8.44 22.73
CA GLY A 153 12.74 9.76 22.16
C GLY A 153 12.35 9.76 20.68
N VAL A 154 12.46 8.64 19.96
CA VAL A 154 12.09 8.53 18.54
C VAL A 154 10.78 7.77 18.39
N PRO A 155 9.83 8.21 17.52
CA PRO A 155 8.64 7.42 17.22
C PRO A 155 8.99 5.98 16.82
N SER A 156 8.31 5.02 17.42
CA SER A 156 8.56 3.58 17.21
C SER A 156 7.36 2.83 16.63
N SER A 157 6.15 3.38 16.75
CA SER A 157 4.95 2.87 16.09
C SER A 157 3.85 3.92 16.09
N LEU A 158 3.00 3.90 15.06
CA LEU A 158 1.83 4.76 14.97
C LEU A 158 0.70 4.07 14.19
N GLU A 159 -0.52 4.51 14.45
CA GLU A 159 -1.70 4.28 13.61
C GLU A 159 -2.06 5.63 12.98
N ALA A 160 -2.19 5.66 11.65
CA ALA A 160 -2.66 6.84 10.94
C ALA A 160 -4.08 6.59 10.43
N ARG A 161 -4.94 7.61 10.55
CA ARG A 161 -6.24 7.66 9.86
C ARG A 161 -6.28 8.89 8.98
N VAL A 162 -6.72 8.72 7.76
CA VAL A 162 -6.67 9.74 6.71
C VAL A 162 -8.07 9.93 6.12
N VAL A 163 -8.48 11.18 5.97
CA VAL A 163 -9.68 11.58 5.22
C VAL A 163 -9.21 12.30 3.96
N LEU A 164 -9.71 11.87 2.81
CA LEU A 164 -9.39 12.47 1.51
C LEU A 164 -10.48 13.47 1.13
N ARG A 165 -10.09 14.69 0.80
CA ARG A 165 -11.00 15.78 0.44
C ARG A 165 -10.68 16.39 -0.92
N VAL A 166 -11.74 16.79 -1.61
CA VAL A 166 -11.70 17.59 -2.84
C VAL A 166 -12.60 18.78 -2.61
N ASP A 167 -12.07 20.00 -2.71
CA ASP A 167 -12.83 21.23 -2.49
C ASP A 167 -13.64 21.22 -1.17
N GLY A 168 -13.09 20.59 -0.13
CA GLY A 168 -13.73 20.40 1.18
C GLY A 168 -14.66 19.20 1.30
N GLU A 169 -15.10 18.58 0.19
CA GLU A 169 -15.96 17.39 0.18
C GLU A 169 -15.18 16.11 0.43
N ILE A 170 -15.71 15.21 1.28
CA ILE A 170 -15.06 13.92 1.57
C ILE A 170 -15.29 12.96 0.41
N ILE A 171 -14.23 12.49 -0.22
CA ILE A 171 -14.31 11.49 -1.30
C ILE A 171 -13.87 10.09 -0.85
N GLY A 172 -13.16 9.99 0.27
CA GLY A 172 -12.62 8.73 0.73
C GLY A 172 -11.97 8.82 2.11
N THR A 173 -11.62 7.65 2.63
CA THR A 173 -10.93 7.47 3.90
C THR A 173 -9.91 6.36 3.77
N GLY A 174 -8.97 6.30 4.71
CA GLY A 174 -8.06 5.18 4.81
C GLY A 174 -7.07 5.38 5.95
N GLY A 175 -5.94 4.69 5.84
CA GLY A 175 -4.91 4.75 6.87
C GLY A 175 -4.17 3.44 6.97
N GLY A 176 -3.55 3.23 8.12
CA GLY A 176 -2.76 2.03 8.36
C GLY A 176 -2.00 2.09 9.66
N GLU A 177 -1.32 0.99 9.95
CA GLU A 177 -0.47 0.82 11.11
C GLU A 177 0.96 0.56 10.64
N CYS A 178 1.92 1.25 11.26
CA CYS A 178 3.31 0.99 11.01
C CYS A 178 4.14 1.01 12.29
N SER A 179 5.21 0.21 12.28
CA SER A 179 6.31 0.31 13.23
C SER A 179 7.49 0.99 12.56
N VAL A 180 8.24 1.77 13.33
CA VAL A 180 9.45 2.46 12.88
C VAL A 180 10.65 1.80 13.56
N MET A 181 11.62 1.39 12.76
CA MET A 181 12.86 0.80 13.25
C MET A 181 14.06 1.64 12.84
N THR A 182 14.93 1.91 13.81
CA THR A 182 16.27 2.45 13.55
C THR A 182 17.03 1.53 12.58
N SER A 183 17.89 2.07 11.73
CA SER A 183 18.67 1.30 10.76
C SER A 183 19.52 0.20 11.43
N GLU A 184 20.06 0.43 12.63
CA GLU A 184 20.87 -0.56 13.36
C GLU A 184 20.06 -1.76 13.84
N VAL A 185 18.86 -1.51 14.38
CA VAL A 185 17.94 -2.58 14.80
C VAL A 185 17.46 -3.37 13.59
N TYR A 186 17.11 -2.68 12.50
CA TYR A 186 16.68 -3.32 11.27
C TYR A 186 17.79 -4.23 10.71
N ARG A 187 19.01 -3.72 10.57
CA ARG A 187 20.17 -4.51 10.09
C ARG A 187 20.45 -5.75 10.95
N ARG A 188 20.33 -5.63 12.29
CA ARG A 188 20.47 -6.78 13.20
C ARG A 188 19.37 -7.82 12.99
N LEU A 189 18.13 -7.38 12.79
CA LEU A 189 16.98 -8.25 12.53
C LEU A 189 17.12 -9.00 11.20
N ARG A 190 17.63 -8.32 10.17
CA ARG A 190 17.73 -8.83 8.80
C ARG A 190 18.95 -9.72 8.53
N ARG A 191 19.81 -9.94 9.54
CA ARG A 191 20.87 -10.99 9.59
C ARG A 191 21.71 -11.12 8.30
N GLY A 192 22.21 -10.02 7.76
CA GLY A 192 23.07 -10.02 6.56
C GLY A 192 22.36 -9.72 5.24
N ARG A 193 21.03 -9.56 5.26
CA ARG A 193 20.32 -8.88 4.15
C ARG A 193 20.50 -7.37 4.28
N THR A 194 20.72 -6.70 3.14
CA THR A 194 20.97 -5.26 3.05
C THR A 194 20.05 -4.62 2.03
N ASP A 195 19.61 -3.40 2.30
CA ASP A 195 18.80 -2.54 1.42
C ASP A 195 19.66 -1.61 0.55
N THR A 196 20.99 -1.75 0.57
CA THR A 196 21.91 -0.92 -0.22
C THR A 196 22.22 -1.50 -1.60
N ALA A 197 21.87 -2.76 -1.83
CA ALA A 197 22.07 -3.47 -3.10
C ALA A 197 20.97 -4.50 -3.28
N TRP A 198 20.60 -4.77 -4.54
CA TRP A 198 19.65 -5.82 -4.86
C TRP A 198 20.20 -7.19 -4.45
N PRO A 199 19.38 -8.06 -3.82
CA PRO A 199 19.82 -9.40 -3.46
C PRO A 199 20.32 -10.20 -4.66
N ALA A 200 21.38 -10.98 -4.47
CA ALA A 200 21.97 -11.81 -5.53
C ALA A 200 20.96 -12.80 -6.15
N ALA A 201 19.93 -13.22 -5.40
CA ALA A 201 18.85 -14.06 -5.93
C ALA A 201 18.13 -13.44 -7.15
N LEU A 202 18.14 -12.11 -7.29
CA LEU A 202 17.53 -11.39 -8.40
C LEU A 202 18.38 -11.40 -9.68
N THR A 203 19.59 -11.95 -9.66
CA THR A 203 20.37 -12.16 -10.90
C THR A 203 19.89 -13.37 -11.70
N ALA A 204 19.07 -14.24 -11.09
CA ALA A 204 18.46 -15.35 -11.80
C ALA A 204 17.48 -14.82 -12.88
N PRO A 205 17.35 -15.50 -14.03
CA PRO A 205 16.38 -15.11 -15.04
C PRO A 205 14.97 -15.02 -14.47
N LEU A 206 14.27 -13.92 -14.75
CA LEU A 206 12.89 -13.76 -14.34
C LEU A 206 11.98 -14.74 -15.08
N PRO A 207 11.01 -15.37 -14.38
CA PRO A 207 9.94 -16.11 -15.04
C PRO A 207 9.21 -15.23 -16.05
N SER A 208 8.81 -15.82 -17.18
CA SER A 208 8.04 -15.12 -18.21
C SER A 208 6.73 -14.58 -17.62
N PRO A 209 6.36 -13.33 -17.91
CA PRO A 209 5.10 -12.75 -17.46
C PRO A 209 3.90 -13.50 -18.03
N VAL A 210 2.77 -13.48 -17.32
CA VAL A 210 1.47 -13.67 -17.99
C VAL A 210 1.26 -12.57 -19.06
N PRO A 211 0.45 -12.80 -20.10
CA PRO A 211 0.22 -11.77 -21.13
C PRO A 211 -0.22 -10.44 -20.50
N PRO A 212 0.40 -9.29 -20.84
CA PRO A 212 0.11 -8.02 -20.15
C PRO A 212 -1.38 -7.66 -20.14
N HIS A 213 -2.06 -7.82 -21.28
CA HIS A 213 -3.47 -7.50 -21.40
C HIS A 213 -4.37 -8.37 -20.50
N SER A 214 -3.95 -9.59 -20.15
CA SER A 214 -4.76 -10.47 -19.28
C SER A 214 -4.78 -10.01 -17.82
N VAL A 215 -3.87 -9.10 -17.44
CA VAL A 215 -3.76 -8.52 -16.10
C VAL A 215 -4.00 -7.00 -16.09
N GLY A 216 -4.58 -6.46 -17.16
CA GLY A 216 -4.87 -5.02 -17.26
C GLY A 216 -3.63 -4.15 -17.44
N ARG A 217 -2.56 -4.70 -18.03
CA ARG A 217 -1.31 -3.99 -18.32
C ARG A 217 -1.03 -3.93 -19.82
N THR A 218 -0.28 -2.91 -20.22
CA THR A 218 0.16 -2.72 -21.62
C THR A 218 1.57 -3.24 -21.85
N HIS A 219 2.45 -3.15 -20.85
CA HIS A 219 3.86 -3.51 -20.97
C HIS A 219 4.23 -4.70 -20.09
N ALA A 220 5.12 -5.56 -20.60
CA ALA A 220 5.57 -6.77 -19.90
C ALA A 220 6.33 -6.51 -18.58
N CYS A 221 7.06 -5.41 -18.47
CA CYS A 221 7.77 -5.05 -17.24
C CYS A 221 6.84 -4.56 -16.12
N ASP A 222 5.58 -4.21 -16.42
CA ASP A 222 4.57 -3.85 -15.40
C ASP A 222 3.82 -5.08 -14.87
N VAL A 223 4.03 -6.25 -15.46
CA VAL A 223 3.37 -7.49 -15.04
C VAL A 223 4.07 -8.03 -13.80
N THR A 224 3.34 -8.23 -12.72
CA THR A 224 3.90 -8.75 -11.45
C THR A 224 3.61 -10.25 -11.26
N LEU A 225 2.95 -10.88 -12.24
CA LEU A 225 2.54 -12.28 -12.18
C LEU A 225 3.15 -13.11 -13.33
N ALA A 226 3.66 -14.29 -13.00
CA ALA A 226 3.97 -15.35 -13.94
C ALA A 226 2.95 -16.50 -13.75
N PRO A 227 2.75 -17.36 -14.78
CA PRO A 227 1.95 -18.57 -14.61
C PRO A 227 2.47 -19.43 -13.45
N GLY A 228 1.58 -19.95 -12.61
CA GLY A 228 1.91 -20.97 -11.61
C GLY A 228 1.76 -22.39 -12.15
N ASP A 229 2.07 -23.37 -11.30
CA ASP A 229 2.03 -24.80 -11.65
C ASP A 229 0.60 -25.34 -11.83
N VAL A 230 -0.41 -24.65 -11.28
CA VAL A 230 -1.81 -25.06 -11.33
C VAL A 230 -2.72 -23.89 -11.72
N PRO A 231 -3.89 -24.15 -12.34
CA PRO A 231 -4.84 -23.11 -12.67
C PRO A 231 -5.27 -22.29 -11.44
N GLY A 232 -5.40 -20.97 -11.60
CA GLY A 232 -5.79 -20.06 -10.52
C GLY A 232 -4.67 -19.75 -9.51
N GLN A 233 -3.44 -20.15 -9.82
CA GLN A 233 -2.24 -19.80 -9.06
C GLN A 233 -1.23 -19.09 -9.96
N TRP A 234 -0.56 -18.10 -9.40
CA TRP A 234 0.52 -17.35 -10.06
C TRP A 234 1.79 -17.37 -9.24
N LEU A 235 2.93 -17.10 -9.88
CA LEU A 235 4.17 -16.78 -9.21
C LEU A 235 4.37 -15.26 -9.22
N LEU A 236 4.74 -14.70 -8.06
CA LEU A 236 5.08 -13.29 -7.94
C LEU A 236 6.42 -13.02 -8.65
N ARG A 237 6.44 -12.00 -9.51
CA ARG A 237 7.62 -11.53 -10.25
C ARG A 237 8.23 -10.30 -9.60
N ALA A 238 9.56 -10.21 -9.62
CA ALA A 238 10.33 -9.09 -9.09
C ALA A 238 11.20 -8.46 -10.19
N ASP A 239 10.58 -7.75 -11.14
CA ASP A 239 11.33 -7.07 -12.21
C ASP A 239 11.95 -5.77 -11.71
N VAL A 240 13.10 -5.88 -11.05
CA VAL A 240 13.81 -4.74 -10.46
C VAL A 240 14.41 -3.77 -11.47
N SER A 241 14.29 -4.05 -12.78
CA SER A 241 14.58 -3.06 -13.82
C SER A 241 13.47 -2.02 -13.98
N ASN A 242 12.26 -2.30 -13.48
CA ASN A 242 11.14 -1.37 -13.50
C ASN A 242 11.22 -0.39 -12.32
N SER A 243 11.77 0.81 -12.56
CA SER A 243 11.94 1.84 -11.52
C SER A 243 10.62 2.36 -10.94
N LEU A 244 9.48 2.23 -11.64
CA LEU A 244 8.17 2.60 -11.09
C LEU A 244 7.70 1.64 -9.99
N MET A 245 8.18 0.40 -10.01
CA MET A 245 7.88 -0.64 -9.02
C MET A 245 8.98 -0.73 -7.96
N PHE A 246 10.23 -0.59 -8.39
CA PHE A 246 11.45 -0.80 -7.64
C PHE A 246 12.36 0.45 -7.74
N ASP A 247 11.93 1.52 -7.09
CA ASP A 247 12.54 2.85 -7.13
C ASP A 247 13.95 2.91 -6.50
N HIS A 248 14.24 2.01 -5.56
CA HIS A 248 15.56 1.88 -4.91
C HIS A 248 15.75 0.45 -4.40
N PRO A 249 17.01 0.00 -4.23
CA PRO A 249 17.29 -1.31 -3.65
C PRO A 249 16.53 -1.54 -2.35
N ASN A 250 15.92 -2.72 -2.25
CA ASN A 250 15.18 -3.20 -1.09
C ASN A 250 15.58 -4.65 -0.83
N ASP A 251 15.48 -5.06 0.43
CA ASP A 251 15.86 -6.41 0.85
C ASP A 251 14.68 -7.40 0.91
N HIS A 252 13.46 -6.92 0.59
CA HIS A 252 12.24 -7.70 0.44
C HIS A 252 11.28 -7.00 -0.54
N MET A 253 10.23 -7.70 -0.96
CA MET A 253 9.25 -7.14 -1.89
C MET A 253 8.50 -5.93 -1.26
N PRO A 254 8.43 -4.77 -1.95
CA PRO A 254 7.66 -3.63 -1.47
C PRO A 254 6.17 -3.94 -1.38
N ALA A 255 5.51 -3.50 -0.31
CA ALA A 255 4.07 -3.72 -0.10
C ALA A 255 3.20 -3.19 -1.27
N MET A 256 3.62 -2.10 -1.91
CA MET A 256 2.93 -1.56 -3.09
C MET A 256 3.02 -2.49 -4.31
N VAL A 257 4.08 -3.29 -4.44
CA VAL A 257 4.19 -4.33 -5.49
C VAL A 257 3.29 -5.52 -5.17
N LEU A 258 3.16 -5.89 -3.89
CA LEU A 258 2.19 -6.92 -3.45
C LEU A 258 0.75 -6.52 -3.76
N LEU A 259 0.41 -5.24 -3.52
CA LEU A 259 -0.89 -4.70 -3.91
C LEU A 259 -1.09 -4.72 -5.43
N ASP A 260 -0.06 -4.38 -6.20
CA ASP A 260 -0.15 -4.41 -7.67
C ASP A 260 -0.39 -5.83 -8.19
N ALA A 261 0.32 -6.82 -7.64
CA ALA A 261 0.08 -8.24 -7.92
C ALA A 261 -1.35 -8.67 -7.56
N ALA A 262 -1.88 -8.16 -6.46
CA ALA A 262 -3.26 -8.43 -6.09
C ALA A 262 -4.28 -7.80 -7.06
N GLN A 263 -4.03 -6.58 -7.54
CA GLN A 263 -4.86 -5.94 -8.57
C GLN A 263 -4.80 -6.68 -9.91
N GLN A 264 -3.62 -7.14 -10.30
CA GLN A 264 -3.43 -7.94 -11.52
C GLN A 264 -4.16 -9.29 -11.43
N ALA A 265 -4.06 -9.99 -10.30
CA ALA A 265 -4.80 -11.24 -10.08
C ALA A 265 -6.31 -11.01 -10.08
N ALA A 266 -6.76 -9.91 -9.46
CA ALA A 266 -8.17 -9.51 -9.50
C ALA A 266 -8.66 -9.25 -10.92
N HIS A 267 -7.87 -8.58 -11.75
CA HIS A 267 -8.19 -8.34 -13.15
C HIS A 267 -8.41 -9.67 -13.91
N VAL A 268 -7.54 -10.66 -13.69
CA VAL A 268 -7.69 -11.99 -14.32
C VAL A 268 -8.99 -12.67 -13.89
N VAL A 269 -9.31 -12.64 -12.59
CA VAL A 269 -10.52 -13.28 -12.03
C VAL A 269 -11.80 -12.61 -12.53
N PHE A 270 -11.81 -11.29 -12.68
CA PHE A 270 -12.97 -10.54 -13.16
C PHE A 270 -13.12 -10.61 -14.68
N GLY A 271 -12.03 -10.81 -15.43
CA GLY A 271 -12.04 -10.94 -16.88
C GLY A 271 -12.66 -9.70 -17.55
N ALA A 272 -13.72 -9.90 -18.33
CA ALA A 272 -14.44 -8.81 -19.00
C ALA A 272 -15.18 -7.86 -18.04
N ARG A 273 -15.41 -8.26 -16.78
CA ARG A 273 -16.03 -7.38 -15.76
C ARG A 273 -15.00 -6.35 -15.31
N ARG A 274 -15.40 -5.08 -15.20
CA ARG A 274 -14.53 -4.04 -14.65
C ARG A 274 -14.29 -4.29 -13.16
N PHE A 275 -13.04 -4.51 -12.77
CA PHE A 275 -12.63 -4.60 -11.37
C PHE A 275 -12.51 -3.20 -10.77
N ARG A 276 -13.53 -2.77 -10.00
CA ARG A 276 -13.59 -1.45 -9.35
C ARG A 276 -13.94 -1.60 -7.87
N PRO A 277 -12.98 -1.89 -7.00
CA PRO A 277 -13.23 -2.05 -5.58
C PRO A 277 -13.50 -0.69 -4.92
N SER A 278 -14.51 -0.62 -4.06
CA SER A 278 -14.78 0.54 -3.20
C SER A 278 -13.99 0.51 -1.90
N SER A 279 -13.34 -0.61 -1.59
CA SER A 279 -12.38 -0.70 -0.49
C SER A 279 -11.28 -1.71 -0.73
N CYS A 280 -10.13 -1.46 -0.12
CA CYS A 280 -8.97 -2.32 -0.13
C CYS A 280 -8.39 -2.37 1.29
N VAL A 281 -8.00 -3.55 1.74
CA VAL A 281 -7.23 -3.77 2.97
C VAL A 281 -6.03 -4.63 2.63
N VAL A 282 -4.83 -4.08 2.79
CA VAL A 282 -3.55 -4.76 2.66
C VAL A 282 -3.10 -5.18 4.05
N SER A 283 -2.73 -6.44 4.22
CA SER A 283 -2.17 -6.99 5.46
C SER A 283 -0.87 -7.73 5.14
N CYS A 284 0.22 -7.30 5.77
CA CYS A 284 1.54 -7.93 5.63
C CYS A 284 1.91 -8.60 6.95
N SER A 285 1.93 -9.94 6.97
CA SER A 285 2.29 -10.69 8.17
C SER A 285 3.79 -10.97 8.24
N ARG A 286 4.47 -11.00 7.07
CA ARG A 286 5.89 -11.31 6.92
C ARG A 286 6.49 -10.58 5.73
N TYR A 287 7.81 -10.48 5.72
CA TYR A 287 8.55 -10.10 4.51
C TYR A 287 8.34 -11.15 3.43
N VAL A 288 8.14 -10.71 2.20
CA VAL A 288 8.24 -11.57 1.03
C VAL A 288 9.67 -11.48 0.53
N GLU A 289 10.45 -12.52 0.82
CA GLU A 289 11.88 -12.56 0.49
C GLU A 289 12.08 -12.80 -1.02
N PHE A 290 13.14 -12.24 -1.61
CA PHE A 290 13.44 -12.43 -3.04
C PHE A 290 14.09 -13.79 -3.36
N ASP A 291 14.64 -14.47 -2.36
CA ASP A 291 15.38 -15.73 -2.50
C ASP A 291 14.49 -16.97 -2.51
N SER A 292 13.18 -16.80 -2.38
CA SER A 292 12.21 -17.89 -2.32
C SER A 292 10.97 -17.54 -3.15
N PRO A 293 10.40 -18.49 -3.91
CA PRO A 293 9.21 -18.21 -4.71
C PRO A 293 8.01 -17.86 -3.81
N CYS A 294 7.22 -16.88 -4.24
CA CYS A 294 5.96 -16.51 -3.59
C CYS A 294 4.81 -16.81 -4.57
N THR A 295 3.88 -17.66 -4.14
CA THR A 295 2.70 -18.03 -4.94
C THR A 295 1.53 -17.12 -4.57
N VAL A 296 0.84 -16.58 -5.56
CA VAL A 296 -0.36 -15.74 -5.40
C VAL A 296 -1.60 -16.54 -5.74
N ARG A 297 -2.65 -16.41 -4.91
CA ARG A 297 -3.95 -17.10 -5.07
C ARG A 297 -5.10 -16.15 -4.80
N THR A 298 -6.27 -16.47 -5.35
CA THR A 298 -7.48 -15.67 -5.23
C THR A 298 -8.66 -16.49 -4.70
N ASP A 299 -9.48 -15.89 -3.84
CA ASP A 299 -10.75 -16.43 -3.35
C ASP A 299 -11.83 -15.35 -3.53
N LEU A 300 -12.70 -15.53 -4.53
CA LEU A 300 -13.81 -14.61 -4.85
C LEU A 300 -15.11 -15.16 -4.25
N LYS A 301 -15.81 -14.30 -3.51
CA LYS A 301 -17.14 -14.59 -2.95
C LYS A 301 -18.08 -13.46 -3.33
N ASP A 302 -19.19 -13.81 -3.97
CA ASP A 302 -20.29 -12.87 -4.18
C ASP A 302 -21.04 -12.64 -2.86
N GLU A 303 -21.43 -11.40 -2.60
CA GLU A 303 -22.23 -11.01 -1.44
C GLU A 303 -23.70 -10.81 -1.85
N VAL A 304 -24.61 -11.03 -0.89
CA VAL A 304 -26.03 -10.74 -1.05
C VAL A 304 -26.22 -9.26 -1.40
N GLY A 305 -27.05 -8.97 -2.42
CA GLY A 305 -27.24 -7.61 -2.94
C GLY A 305 -26.30 -7.24 -4.08
N GLY A 306 -25.62 -8.22 -4.69
CA GLY A 306 -24.77 -8.00 -5.86
C GLY A 306 -23.41 -7.41 -5.53
N GLY A 307 -22.94 -7.54 -4.28
CA GLY A 307 -21.58 -7.18 -3.86
C GLY A 307 -20.58 -8.29 -4.14
N TYR A 308 -19.29 -8.01 -3.91
CA TYR A 308 -18.26 -9.05 -3.88
C TYR A 308 -17.21 -8.78 -2.81
N VAL A 309 -16.58 -9.86 -2.37
CA VAL A 309 -15.34 -9.87 -1.59
C VAL A 309 -14.34 -10.71 -2.35
N LEU A 310 -13.20 -10.12 -2.70
CA LEU A 310 -12.07 -10.84 -3.28
C LEU A 310 -10.92 -10.81 -2.29
N SER A 311 -10.51 -11.98 -1.80
CA SER A 311 -9.24 -12.13 -1.08
C SER A 311 -8.15 -12.56 -2.06
N VAL A 312 -7.00 -11.91 -2.00
CA VAL A 312 -5.79 -12.30 -2.72
C VAL A 312 -4.69 -12.56 -1.72
N THR A 313 -4.17 -13.79 -1.67
CA THR A 313 -3.14 -14.19 -0.70
C THR A 313 -1.83 -14.52 -1.38
N GLY A 314 -0.73 -14.19 -0.70
CA GLY A 314 0.61 -14.64 -1.05
C GLY A 314 1.11 -15.69 -0.09
N HIS A 315 1.74 -16.75 -0.60
CA HIS A 315 2.34 -17.81 0.20
C HIS A 315 3.80 -18.04 -0.18
N GLN A 316 4.68 -18.14 0.82
CA GLN A 316 6.11 -18.43 0.66
C GLN A 316 6.53 -19.43 1.74
N GLY A 317 7.25 -20.49 1.36
CA GLY A 317 7.64 -21.55 2.30
C GLY A 317 6.46 -22.28 2.96
N GLY A 318 5.29 -22.34 2.29
CA GLY A 318 4.08 -22.96 2.82
C GLY A 318 3.25 -22.09 3.78
N GLU A 319 3.70 -20.87 4.10
CA GLU A 319 3.01 -19.95 5.00
C GLU A 319 2.44 -18.76 4.23
N GLN A 320 1.28 -18.24 4.67
CA GLN A 320 0.72 -17.00 4.14
C GLN A 320 1.53 -15.80 4.66
N VAL A 321 2.05 -14.99 3.73
CA VAL A 321 2.94 -13.85 4.01
C VAL A 321 2.25 -12.50 3.83
N PHE A 322 1.22 -12.43 2.98
CA PHE A 322 0.34 -11.26 2.85
C PHE A 322 -1.07 -11.65 2.42
N GLU A 323 -2.01 -10.73 2.65
CA GLU A 323 -3.36 -10.75 2.11
C GLU A 323 -3.77 -9.36 1.65
N VAL A 324 -4.43 -9.27 0.51
CA VAL A 324 -5.14 -8.07 0.06
C VAL A 324 -6.61 -8.43 -0.10
N LEU A 325 -7.46 -7.74 0.65
CA LEU A 325 -8.89 -7.91 0.61
C LEU A 325 -9.53 -6.73 -0.11
N PHE A 326 -10.25 -7.02 -1.19
CA PHE A 326 -11.04 -6.06 -1.94
C PHE A 326 -12.52 -6.27 -1.68
N ARG A 327 -13.28 -5.18 -1.62
CA ARG A 327 -14.75 -5.21 -1.71
C ARG A 327 -15.24 -4.22 -2.72
N GLY A 328 -16.33 -4.57 -3.41
CA GLY A 328 -17.02 -3.67 -4.31
C GLY A 328 -18.44 -4.13 -4.58
N SER A 329 -19.16 -3.36 -5.37
CA SER A 329 -20.45 -3.75 -5.94
C SER A 329 -20.24 -4.29 -7.35
N GLY A 330 -20.88 -5.41 -7.66
CA GLY A 330 -21.02 -5.96 -9.00
C GLY A 330 -22.11 -5.29 -9.83
N ALA A 331 -22.80 -4.28 -9.29
CA ALA A 331 -23.64 -3.40 -10.07
C ALA A 331 -22.79 -2.77 -11.18
N THR A 332 -23.08 -3.20 -12.40
CA THR A 332 -22.60 -2.64 -13.65
C THR A 332 -22.77 -1.12 -13.61
N ALA A 333 -21.65 -0.40 -13.62
CA ALA A 333 -21.65 0.95 -14.20
C ALA A 333 -21.89 0.81 -15.71
#